data_AF-A0A5E4EN98-F1
#
_entry.id   AF-A0A5E4EN98-F1
#
_cell.length_a   1.000
_cell.length_b   1.000
_cell.length_c   1.000
_cell.angle_alpha   90.00
_cell.angle_beta   90.00
_cell.angle_gamma   90.00
#
_symmetry.space_group_name_H-M   'P 1'
#
loop_
_entity.id
_entity.type
_entity.pdbx_description
1 polymer ?
#
loop_
_entity_poly.entity_id
_entity_poly.type
_entity_poly.pdbx_seq_one_letter_code
_entity_poly.pdbx_strand_id
1 'polypeptide(L)'
;MLSWFSRIRCSSKCFFNSLALRTSVSRKLVRTQTTTNSESTRNPFLFWSRSLLPIALAVSAGSLALHPQSDPSLCEAPSVNSRAEVVVKGSHKEVPRELIDELKAICQDNMTLDYEERYNHGKPQNSFHKAVNIPDVVVFPRSEEQVSKIVNSCDKHKVPIVPYGGATSIEGHTLSPNGGVCIDMSLMNRVKALHVEDMDVVVEPGVGWMELNEYLEPYGLFFPLDPGPGATIGGMCATRCSGSLAVRYGTMRDNVISLKVVLANGDVVKTASRARKSAAGYDLTRLVIGSEGTLGVITEVTLRLQKIPQYSVVAVCNFPTVKDAADVAIATMLSGIQ
;
A
#
# COMPACT_ATOMS: atom_id res chain seq x y z
N MET A 1 22.24 4.35 18.14
CA MET A 1 21.43 5.00 19.20
C MET A 1 21.71 6.49 19.13
N LEU A 2 20.94 7.23 18.31
CA LEU A 2 20.79 8.69 18.32
C LEU A 2 19.83 9.14 17.20
N SER A 3 18.86 9.96 17.60
CA SER A 3 18.22 11.02 16.83
C SER A 3 17.26 10.67 15.67
N TRP A 4 16.01 10.38 16.03
CA TRP A 4 14.86 10.47 15.12
C TRP A 4 13.87 11.49 15.70
N PHE A 5 14.06 12.79 15.41
CA PHE A 5 13.06 13.84 15.61
C PHE A 5 13.43 15.06 14.78
N SER A 6 12.66 15.33 13.72
CA SER A 6 12.20 16.67 13.33
C SER A 6 11.71 16.67 11.88
N ARG A 7 10.40 16.92 11.69
CA ARG A 7 9.83 17.86 10.72
C ARG A 7 8.31 17.79 10.79
N ILE A 8 7.76 18.52 11.77
CA ILE A 8 6.38 19.02 11.71
C ILE A 8 6.51 20.54 11.56
N ARG A 9 6.10 21.08 10.42
CA ARG A 9 5.83 22.51 10.25
C ARG A 9 4.39 22.70 9.76
N CYS A 10 3.60 23.16 10.71
CA CYS A 10 2.52 24.14 10.64
C CYS A 10 2.27 24.81 9.28
N SER A 11 1.03 24.74 8.78
CA SER A 11 0.46 25.74 7.88
C SER A 11 -0.95 26.12 8.34
N SER A 12 -1.00 27.29 8.97
CA SER A 12 -2.00 28.35 8.95
C SER A 12 -3.42 28.08 8.43
N LYS A 13 -4.37 28.37 9.34
CA LYS A 13 -5.81 28.56 9.17
C LYS A 13 -6.18 29.44 7.97
N CYS A 14 -7.19 29.02 7.21
CA CYS A 14 -8.07 29.94 6.47
C CYS A 14 -9.50 29.79 6.99
N PHE A 15 -10.04 30.94 7.40
CA PHE A 15 -11.42 31.18 7.79
C PHE A 15 -12.33 31.06 6.57
N PHE A 16 -13.47 30.37 6.69
CA PHE A 16 -14.70 30.77 6.01
C PHE A 16 -15.92 30.46 6.89
N ASN A 17 -16.80 31.45 6.92
CA ASN A 17 -17.97 31.60 7.79
C ASN A 17 -19.19 30.84 7.25
N SER A 18 -19.98 30.34 8.20
CA SER A 18 -21.42 30.03 8.20
C SER A 18 -22.21 29.99 6.88
N LEU A 19 -22.97 28.89 6.70
CA LEU A 19 -24.43 28.99 6.60
C LEU A 19 -25.08 27.72 7.17
N ALA A 20 -25.72 27.88 8.32
CA ALA A 20 -26.50 26.84 8.97
C ALA A 20 -27.91 26.78 8.35
N LEU A 21 -28.28 25.64 7.77
CA LEU A 21 -29.67 25.30 7.51
C LEU A 21 -30.04 24.09 8.38
N ARG A 22 -30.73 24.40 9.47
CA ARG A 22 -31.41 23.44 10.35
C ARG A 22 -32.64 22.91 9.63
N THR A 23 -32.72 21.60 9.43
CA THR A 23 -34.00 20.91 9.25
C THR A 23 -34.08 19.78 10.27
N SER A 24 -34.97 19.96 11.24
CA SER A 24 -35.30 19.00 12.28
C SER A 24 -36.10 17.84 11.69
N VAL A 25 -35.61 16.62 11.86
CA VAL A 25 -36.44 15.41 11.70
C VAL A 25 -36.36 14.62 13.00
N SER A 26 -37.47 14.65 13.72
CA SER A 26 -37.72 13.90 14.94
C SER A 26 -38.01 12.44 14.60
N ARG A 27 -37.29 11.47 15.20
CA ARG A 27 -37.70 10.07 15.21
C ARG A 27 -37.80 9.58 16.65
N LYS A 28 -39.02 9.20 17.02
CA LYS A 28 -39.42 8.63 18.31
C LYS A 28 -38.75 7.27 18.53
N LEU A 29 -38.15 7.11 19.71
CA LEU A 29 -37.77 5.83 20.30
C LEU A 29 -39.05 5.09 20.75
N VAL A 30 -39.21 3.84 20.33
CA VAL A 30 -40.20 2.91 20.91
C VAL A 30 -39.42 1.92 21.77
N ARG A 31 -39.64 2.00 23.09
CA ARG A 31 -39.08 1.10 24.11
C ARG A 31 -40.24 0.29 24.67
N THR A 32 -40.25 -1.01 24.43
CA THR A 32 -41.24 -1.94 24.99
C THR A 32 -40.81 -2.29 26.42
N GLN A 33 -41.70 -2.03 27.37
CA GLN A 33 -41.61 -2.47 28.77
C GLN A 33 -42.38 -3.79 28.92
N THR A 34 -41.86 -4.70 29.73
CA THR A 34 -42.65 -5.76 30.35
C THR A 34 -42.38 -5.72 31.84
N THR A 35 -43.42 -5.45 32.62
CA THR A 35 -43.47 -5.47 34.08
C THR A 35 -44.38 -6.61 34.53
N THR A 36 -44.00 -7.31 35.61
CA THR A 36 -44.84 -7.79 36.73
C THR A 36 -43.88 -8.47 37.73
N ASN A 37 -43.63 -7.88 38.91
CA ASN A 37 -44.28 -8.16 40.22
C ASN A 37 -44.03 -9.59 40.72
N SER A 38 -43.81 -9.92 41.99
CA SER A 38 -43.44 -9.28 43.26
C SER A 38 -43.53 -10.42 44.28
N GLU A 39 -42.62 -10.53 45.25
CA GLU A 39 -42.94 -10.77 46.68
C GLU A 39 -41.69 -11.10 47.51
N SER A 40 -41.74 -10.62 48.75
CA SER A 40 -40.69 -10.63 49.76
C SER A 40 -41.02 -11.62 50.88
N THR A 41 -40.02 -12.31 51.44
CA THR A 41 -40.01 -12.69 52.86
C THR A 41 -38.57 -12.84 53.39
N ARG A 42 -38.38 -12.47 54.66
CA ARG A 42 -37.13 -12.23 55.42
C ARG A 42 -36.48 -13.52 55.99
N ASN A 43 -35.13 -13.58 55.94
CA ASN A 43 -34.07 -13.95 56.94
C ASN A 43 -34.32 -14.98 58.10
N PRO A 44 -33.28 -15.46 58.84
CA PRO A 44 -31.84 -15.74 58.54
C PRO A 44 -31.32 -17.06 59.19
N PHE A 45 -30.03 -17.44 59.02
CA PHE A 45 -29.05 -17.85 60.07
C PHE A 45 -27.89 -18.80 59.60
N LEU A 46 -26.69 -18.45 60.08
CA LEU A 46 -25.52 -19.27 60.51
C LEU A 46 -24.64 -19.99 59.46
N PHE A 47 -23.43 -19.46 59.18
CA PHE A 47 -22.12 -19.82 59.77
C PHE A 47 -21.46 -21.08 59.14
N TRP A 48 -20.38 -20.90 58.38
CA TRP A 48 -19.05 -21.36 58.79
C TRP A 48 -17.94 -20.72 57.94
N SER A 49 -16.75 -20.72 58.53
CA SER A 49 -15.62 -19.83 58.34
C SER A 49 -14.50 -20.44 57.50
N ARG A 50 -13.73 -19.57 56.80
CA ARG A 50 -12.24 -19.47 56.80
C ARG A 50 -11.45 -20.80 56.59
N SER A 51 -10.48 -20.96 55.70
CA SER A 51 -9.41 -20.03 55.32
C SER A 51 -8.29 -20.81 54.56
N LEU A 52 -7.52 -20.08 53.75
CA LEU A 52 -6.06 -20.21 53.48
C LEU A 52 -5.49 -21.24 52.47
N LEU A 53 -4.83 -20.66 51.45
CA LEU A 53 -3.68 -21.17 50.68
C LEU A 53 -2.50 -21.55 51.59
N PRO A 54 -1.62 -22.49 51.18
CA PRO A 54 -0.30 -22.05 50.67
C PRO A 54 0.40 -22.93 49.60
N ILE A 55 1.15 -22.25 48.73
CA ILE A 55 2.57 -22.43 48.35
C ILE A 55 3.05 -23.74 47.67
N ALA A 56 3.73 -23.51 46.54
CA ALA A 56 4.46 -24.45 45.68
C ALA A 56 5.70 -25.08 46.34
N LEU A 57 6.08 -26.28 45.86
CA LEU A 57 7.45 -26.80 45.89
C LEU A 57 7.66 -27.75 44.69
N ALA A 58 8.70 -27.47 43.92
CA ALA A 58 9.20 -28.29 42.82
C ALA A 58 10.45 -29.05 43.27
N VAL A 59 10.55 -30.35 43.02
CA VAL A 59 11.83 -31.07 42.78
C VAL A 59 11.58 -32.26 41.84
N SER A 60 12.49 -32.37 40.88
CA SER A 60 12.71 -33.32 39.79
C SER A 60 12.78 -34.82 40.12
N ALA A 61 12.42 -35.67 39.15
CA ALA A 61 13.22 -36.82 38.71
C ALA A 61 12.64 -37.42 37.40
N GLY A 62 13.46 -37.56 36.36
CA GLY A 62 13.06 -38.28 35.14
C GLY A 62 13.82 -37.94 33.87
N SER A 63 15.16 -37.92 33.90
CA SER A 63 15.96 -38.05 32.68
C SER A 63 16.04 -39.51 32.27
N LEU A 64 15.62 -39.84 31.05
CA LEU A 64 16.14 -40.99 30.30
C LEU A 64 15.85 -40.83 28.79
N ALA A 65 16.94 -40.65 28.05
CA ALA A 65 17.16 -40.93 26.63
C ALA A 65 16.27 -40.26 25.56
N LEU A 66 16.67 -39.07 25.11
CA LEU A 66 16.39 -38.59 23.76
C LEU A 66 17.57 -38.95 22.85
N HIS A 67 17.37 -39.90 21.94
CA HIS A 67 18.13 -39.96 20.69
C HIS A 67 17.60 -38.84 19.78
N PRO A 68 18.44 -37.91 19.28
CA PRO A 68 18.00 -37.00 18.24
C PRO A 68 18.02 -37.76 16.91
N GLN A 69 16.87 -38.27 16.47
CA GLN A 69 16.66 -38.51 15.05
C GLN A 69 16.42 -37.16 14.39
N SER A 70 17.43 -36.72 13.64
CA SER A 70 17.35 -35.57 12.75
C SER A 70 16.65 -35.99 11.47
N ASP A 71 15.32 -35.98 11.46
CA ASP A 71 14.58 -35.96 10.20
C ASP A 71 14.53 -34.51 9.71
N PRO A 72 15.14 -34.18 8.55
CA PRO A 72 15.11 -32.83 8.02
C PRO A 72 13.68 -32.45 7.64
N SER A 73 13.27 -31.26 8.08
CA SER A 73 11.99 -30.66 7.70
C SER A 73 11.93 -30.51 6.18
N LEU A 74 10.79 -30.82 5.57
CA LEU A 74 10.53 -30.58 4.13
C LEU A 74 10.62 -29.10 3.72
N CYS A 75 10.75 -28.19 4.69
CA CYS A 75 10.98 -26.76 4.48
C CYS A 75 12.42 -26.32 4.72
N GLU A 76 13.32 -27.24 5.06
CA GLU A 76 14.72 -26.93 5.32
C GLU A 76 15.45 -26.82 3.97
N ALA A 77 15.59 -25.58 3.49
CA ALA A 77 16.38 -25.29 2.31
C ALA A 77 17.79 -25.89 2.52
N PRO A 78 18.34 -26.62 1.54
CA PRO A 78 19.66 -27.21 1.68
C PRO A 78 20.65 -26.10 2.01
N SER A 79 21.57 -26.37 2.93
CA SER A 79 22.58 -25.41 3.40
C SER A 79 23.39 -24.88 2.21
N VAL A 80 22.93 -23.76 1.63
CA VAL A 80 23.65 -23.06 0.58
C VAL A 80 24.85 -22.41 1.26
N ASN A 81 26.02 -22.97 1.00
CA ASN A 81 27.31 -22.40 1.36
C ASN A 81 27.37 -20.93 0.90
N SER A 82 27.63 -20.03 1.86
CA SER A 82 27.72 -18.57 1.72
C SER A 82 26.43 -17.87 1.29
N ARG A 83 26.03 -16.83 2.04
CA ARG A 83 25.11 -15.79 1.55
C ARG A 83 25.74 -15.15 0.31
N ALA A 84 25.49 -15.72 -0.87
CA ALA A 84 25.83 -15.06 -2.12
C ALA A 84 24.98 -13.79 -2.16
N GLU A 85 25.60 -12.63 -1.90
CA GLU A 85 24.91 -11.35 -2.05
C GLU A 85 24.42 -11.27 -3.49
N VAL A 86 23.10 -11.19 -3.67
CA VAL A 86 22.49 -11.07 -4.99
C VAL A 86 22.73 -9.63 -5.47
N VAL A 87 23.88 -9.44 -6.11
CA VAL A 87 24.28 -8.17 -6.71
C VAL A 87 23.86 -8.16 -8.17
N VAL A 88 22.89 -7.30 -8.49
CA VAL A 88 22.44 -7.03 -9.85
C VAL A 88 23.54 -6.24 -10.56
N LYS A 89 24.16 -6.88 -11.56
CA LYS A 89 25.16 -6.26 -12.43
C LYS A 89 24.45 -5.51 -13.56
N GLY A 90 25.01 -4.39 -13.98
CA GLY A 90 24.62 -3.72 -15.21
C GLY A 90 25.76 -2.89 -15.78
N SER A 91 25.63 -2.55 -17.06
CA SER A 91 26.62 -1.75 -17.79
C SER A 91 26.24 -0.28 -17.66
N HIS A 92 26.92 0.44 -16.78
CA HIS A 92 26.78 1.89 -16.69
C HIS A 92 27.42 2.56 -17.90
N LYS A 93 26.69 3.51 -18.49
CA LYS A 93 27.21 4.44 -19.49
C LYS A 93 26.91 5.85 -18.99
N GLU A 94 27.88 6.75 -19.09
CA GLU A 94 27.66 8.14 -18.70
C GLU A 94 26.52 8.77 -19.50
N VAL A 95 25.66 9.50 -18.81
CA VAL A 95 24.55 10.23 -19.42
C VAL A 95 25.08 11.44 -20.19
N PRO A 96 24.65 11.66 -21.45
CA PRO A 96 25.07 12.82 -22.23
C PRO A 96 24.72 14.14 -21.52
N ARG A 97 25.64 15.13 -21.56
CA ARG A 97 25.39 16.46 -20.98
C ARG A 97 24.17 17.15 -21.61
N GLU A 98 23.95 16.94 -22.89
CA GLU A 98 22.78 17.44 -23.62
C GLU A 98 21.46 16.96 -23.00
N LEU A 99 21.39 15.69 -22.57
CA LEU A 99 20.21 15.16 -21.89
C LEU A 99 20.01 15.87 -20.54
N ILE A 100 21.07 16.10 -19.77
CA ILE A 100 20.98 16.83 -18.49
C ILE A 100 20.45 18.25 -18.70
N ASP A 101 20.91 18.95 -19.75
CA ASP A 101 20.43 20.29 -20.09
C ASP A 101 18.96 20.28 -20.55
N GLU A 102 18.55 19.29 -21.35
CA GLU A 102 17.15 19.07 -21.74
C GLU A 102 16.26 18.81 -20.51
N LEU A 103 16.67 17.93 -19.60
CA LEU A 103 15.94 17.62 -18.37
C LEU A 103 15.84 18.85 -17.45
N LYS A 104 16.91 19.64 -17.35
CA LYS A 104 16.91 20.90 -16.60
C LYS A 104 15.93 21.91 -17.21
N ALA A 105 15.83 21.99 -18.52
CA ALA A 105 14.84 22.85 -19.18
C ALA A 105 13.40 22.39 -18.93
N ILE A 106 13.15 21.08 -18.85
CA ILE A 106 11.81 20.51 -18.60
C ILE A 106 11.39 20.64 -17.13
N CYS A 107 12.28 20.28 -16.21
CA CYS A 107 11.97 20.13 -14.78
C CYS A 107 12.34 21.36 -13.94
N GLN A 108 13.19 22.24 -14.48
CA GLN A 108 13.76 23.40 -13.79
C GLN A 108 14.47 22.95 -12.50
N ASP A 109 14.06 23.47 -11.35
CA ASP A 109 14.61 23.12 -10.04
C ASP A 109 14.12 21.76 -9.52
N ASN A 110 13.16 21.11 -10.18
CA ASN A 110 12.64 19.79 -9.79
C ASN A 110 13.49 18.65 -10.38
N MET A 111 14.81 18.76 -10.25
CA MET A 111 15.80 17.77 -10.67
C MET A 111 17.01 17.82 -9.74
N THR A 112 17.68 16.69 -9.51
CA THR A 112 18.89 16.62 -8.67
C THR A 112 19.94 15.69 -9.24
N LEU A 113 21.19 16.11 -9.05
CA LEU A 113 22.41 15.33 -9.32
C LEU A 113 23.15 14.99 -8.00
N ASP A 114 22.57 15.34 -6.85
CA ASP A 114 23.16 15.08 -5.54
C ASP A 114 23.38 13.57 -5.34
N TYR A 115 24.53 13.23 -4.77
CA TYR A 115 24.90 11.82 -4.61
C TYR A 115 23.97 11.08 -3.64
N GLU A 116 23.65 11.68 -2.48
CA GLU A 116 22.84 11.02 -1.46
C GLU A 116 21.41 10.81 -1.95
N GLU A 117 20.86 11.80 -2.65
CA GLU A 117 19.50 11.69 -3.19
C GLU A 117 19.40 10.60 -4.26
N ARG A 118 20.37 10.55 -5.18
CA ARG A 118 20.46 9.48 -6.18
C ARG A 118 20.70 8.11 -5.55
N TYR A 119 21.52 8.07 -4.50
CA TYR A 119 21.79 6.84 -3.76
C TYR A 119 20.51 6.27 -3.14
N ASN A 120 19.70 7.12 -2.50
CA ASN A 120 18.42 6.73 -1.91
C ASN A 120 17.40 6.27 -2.98
N HIS A 121 17.41 6.90 -4.15
CA HIS A 121 16.53 6.54 -5.27
C HIS A 121 16.98 5.30 -6.04
N GLY A 122 18.26 4.92 -5.95
CA GLY A 122 18.84 3.75 -6.63
C GLY A 122 18.99 2.52 -5.75
N LYS A 123 18.92 2.67 -4.43
CA LYS A 123 19.08 1.56 -3.48
C LYS A 123 17.79 1.30 -2.68
N PRO A 124 17.14 0.16 -2.91
CA PRO A 124 15.92 -0.17 -2.19
C PRO A 124 16.22 -0.35 -0.69
N GLN A 125 15.36 0.22 0.16
CA GLN A 125 15.50 0.07 1.61
C GLN A 125 14.93 -1.25 2.14
N ASN A 126 13.97 -1.83 1.42
CA ASN A 126 13.20 -3.00 1.85
C ASN A 126 13.47 -4.26 1.01
N SER A 127 14.53 -4.28 0.20
CA SER A 127 14.88 -5.39 -0.69
C SER A 127 16.27 -5.94 -0.35
N PHE A 128 16.44 -7.25 -0.52
CA PHE A 128 17.74 -7.91 -0.39
C PHE A 128 18.64 -7.69 -1.62
N HIS A 129 18.07 -7.22 -2.72
CA HIS A 129 18.78 -6.97 -3.96
C HIS A 129 19.67 -5.74 -3.84
N LYS A 130 20.92 -5.85 -4.31
CA LYS A 130 21.87 -4.72 -4.39
C LYS A 130 22.19 -4.42 -5.84
N ALA A 131 22.19 -3.16 -6.26
CA ALA A 131 22.75 -2.75 -7.54
C ALA A 131 24.15 -2.15 -7.34
N VAL A 132 25.02 -2.39 -8.31
CA VAL A 132 26.34 -1.74 -8.39
C VAL A 132 26.19 -0.24 -8.66
N ASN A 133 25.20 0.12 -9.48
CA ASN A 133 24.99 1.47 -9.97
C ASN A 133 23.78 2.14 -9.30
N ILE A 134 23.76 3.47 -9.34
CA ILE A 134 22.66 4.34 -8.92
C ILE A 134 22.21 5.19 -10.13
N PRO A 135 21.02 5.80 -10.12
CA PRO A 135 20.61 6.74 -11.15
C PRO A 135 21.66 7.83 -11.35
N ASP A 136 21.84 8.27 -12.59
CA ASP A 136 22.69 9.41 -12.92
C ASP A 136 22.03 10.72 -12.52
N VAL A 137 20.70 10.79 -12.62
CA VAL A 137 19.86 11.95 -12.29
C VAL A 137 18.50 11.48 -11.77
N VAL A 138 17.94 12.24 -10.81
CA VAL A 138 16.55 12.07 -10.36
C VAL A 138 15.76 13.31 -10.79
N VAL A 139 14.60 13.11 -11.41
CA VAL A 139 13.68 14.16 -11.84
C VAL A 139 12.33 14.02 -11.15
N PHE A 140 11.71 15.15 -10.82
CA PHE A 140 10.45 15.20 -10.09
C PHE A 140 9.38 15.96 -10.90
N PRO A 141 8.76 15.32 -11.91
CA PRO A 141 7.73 15.95 -12.72
C PRO A 141 6.49 16.33 -11.89
N ARG A 142 5.74 17.34 -12.37
CA ARG A 142 4.50 17.86 -11.76
C ARG A 142 3.29 17.72 -12.67
N SER A 143 3.48 17.22 -13.89
CA SER A 143 2.43 17.04 -14.89
C SER A 143 2.75 15.92 -15.88
N GLU A 144 1.71 15.41 -16.53
CA GLU A 144 1.78 14.38 -17.58
C GLU A 144 2.63 14.84 -18.77
N GLU A 145 2.56 16.12 -19.11
CA GLU A 145 3.33 16.72 -20.20
C GLU A 145 4.84 16.75 -19.88
N GLN A 146 5.22 17.00 -18.62
CA GLN A 146 6.63 16.90 -18.21
C GLN A 146 7.13 15.46 -18.31
N VAL A 147 6.34 14.48 -17.85
CA VAL A 147 6.69 13.06 -17.96
C VAL A 147 6.90 12.66 -19.42
N SER A 148 5.97 13.02 -20.31
CA SER A 148 6.09 12.76 -21.76
C SER A 148 7.36 13.36 -22.36
N LYS A 149 7.72 14.61 -21.99
CA LYS A 149 8.96 15.26 -22.47
C LYS A 149 10.22 14.59 -21.93
N ILE A 150 10.23 14.19 -20.65
CA ILE A 150 11.35 13.45 -20.03
C ILE A 150 11.57 12.14 -20.77
N VAL A 151 10.51 11.35 -20.98
CA VAL A 151 10.59 10.06 -21.65
C VAL A 151 11.08 10.20 -23.10
N ASN A 152 10.56 11.18 -23.85
CA ASN A 152 11.03 11.51 -25.20
C ASN A 152 12.52 11.86 -25.26
N SER A 153 12.99 12.69 -24.32
CA SER A 153 14.40 13.07 -24.24
C SER A 153 15.28 11.85 -23.92
N CYS A 154 14.84 10.99 -22.99
CA CYS A 154 15.55 9.74 -22.67
C CYS A 154 15.60 8.77 -23.87
N ASP A 155 14.49 8.62 -24.61
CA ASP A 155 14.46 7.76 -25.81
C ASP A 155 15.36 8.30 -26.92
N LYS A 156 15.38 9.63 -27.16
CA LYS A 156 16.29 10.27 -28.12
C LYS A 156 17.75 9.93 -27.82
N HIS A 157 18.15 9.97 -26.55
CA HIS A 157 19.52 9.71 -26.11
C HIS A 157 19.81 8.24 -25.75
N LYS A 158 18.81 7.35 -25.87
CA LYS A 158 18.87 5.93 -25.51
C LYS A 158 19.36 5.69 -24.07
N VAL A 159 18.87 6.52 -23.15
CA VAL A 159 19.14 6.42 -21.71
C VAL A 159 17.96 5.71 -21.01
N PRO A 160 18.23 4.70 -20.16
CA PRO A 160 17.19 3.97 -19.46
C PRO A 160 16.49 4.84 -18.42
N ILE A 161 15.23 4.53 -18.16
CA ILE A 161 14.40 5.20 -17.15
C ILE A 161 13.91 4.22 -16.10
N VAL A 162 13.77 4.68 -14.85
CA VAL A 162 13.17 3.93 -13.75
C VAL A 162 12.09 4.80 -13.10
N PRO A 163 10.80 4.49 -13.27
CA PRO A 163 9.73 5.16 -12.54
C PRO A 163 9.83 4.88 -11.04
N TYR A 164 9.58 5.90 -10.23
CA TYR A 164 9.74 5.85 -8.79
C TYR A 164 8.55 6.49 -8.08
N GLY A 165 8.23 5.97 -6.90
CA GLY A 165 7.10 6.41 -6.08
C GLY A 165 7.43 6.25 -4.60
N GLY A 166 6.59 5.55 -3.85
CA GLY A 166 6.78 5.39 -2.39
C GLY A 166 8.02 4.62 -1.93
N ALA A 167 8.84 4.08 -2.83
CA ALA A 167 10.07 3.33 -2.51
C ALA A 167 9.91 2.10 -1.60
N THR A 168 8.69 1.59 -1.43
CA THR A 168 8.38 0.48 -0.52
C THR A 168 8.59 -0.92 -1.12
N SER A 169 9.16 -0.98 -2.33
CA SER A 169 9.38 -2.22 -3.08
C SER A 169 10.33 -3.19 -2.36
N ILE A 170 9.97 -4.48 -2.38
CA ILE A 170 10.80 -5.59 -1.86
C ILE A 170 11.52 -6.39 -2.95
N GLU A 171 11.14 -6.21 -4.23
CA GLU A 171 11.68 -6.98 -5.38
C GLU A 171 12.74 -6.21 -6.19
N GLY A 172 13.23 -5.07 -5.68
CA GLY A 172 14.28 -4.30 -6.34
C GLY A 172 13.85 -3.45 -7.55
N HIS A 173 12.55 -3.11 -7.70
CA HIS A 173 12.06 -2.26 -8.80
C HIS A 173 12.74 -0.88 -8.89
N THR A 174 13.28 -0.35 -7.78
CA THR A 174 13.95 0.96 -7.74
C THR A 174 15.43 0.88 -8.15
N LEU A 175 15.96 -0.31 -8.40
CA LEU A 175 17.35 -0.49 -8.80
C LEU A 175 17.59 0.13 -10.18
N SER A 176 18.74 0.78 -10.34
CA SER A 176 19.19 1.34 -11.62
C SER A 176 20.46 0.63 -12.08
N PRO A 177 20.40 -0.65 -12.49
CA PRO A 177 21.59 -1.43 -12.81
C PRO A 177 22.41 -0.82 -13.96
N ASN A 178 21.78 -0.05 -14.85
CA ASN A 178 22.47 0.62 -15.96
C ASN A 178 22.63 2.15 -15.74
N GLY A 179 22.37 2.65 -14.52
CA GLY A 179 22.22 4.08 -14.27
C GLY A 179 20.97 4.66 -14.94
N GLY A 180 21.08 5.86 -15.50
CA GLY A 180 20.03 6.55 -16.24
C GLY A 180 19.20 7.51 -15.38
N VAL A 181 17.94 7.68 -15.77
CA VAL A 181 17.04 8.68 -15.18
C VAL A 181 16.03 8.01 -14.27
N CYS A 182 16.02 8.39 -12.99
CA CYS A 182 14.95 8.03 -12.07
C CYS A 182 13.85 9.10 -12.13
N ILE A 183 12.61 8.70 -12.41
CA ILE A 183 11.45 9.59 -12.51
C ILE A 183 10.62 9.45 -11.24
N ASP A 184 10.83 10.33 -10.27
CA ASP A 184 10.07 10.32 -9.01
C ASP A 184 8.74 11.06 -9.16
N MET A 185 7.66 10.31 -9.00
CA MET A 185 6.29 10.78 -9.13
C MET A 185 5.76 11.47 -7.86
N SER A 186 6.57 11.65 -6.81
CA SER A 186 6.18 12.23 -5.52
C SER A 186 5.56 13.64 -5.61
N LEU A 187 5.91 14.42 -6.64
CA LEU A 187 5.33 15.76 -6.86
C LEU A 187 4.05 15.77 -7.72
N MET A 188 3.63 14.61 -8.25
CA MET A 188 2.31 14.38 -8.86
C MET A 188 1.39 13.71 -7.84
N ASN A 189 0.96 14.46 -6.82
CA ASN A 189 0.26 13.94 -5.64
C ASN A 189 -1.11 14.61 -5.39
N ARG A 190 -1.81 15.05 -6.44
CA ARG A 190 -3.15 15.66 -6.31
C ARG A 190 -4.28 14.67 -6.51
N VAL A 191 -5.36 14.84 -5.74
CA VAL A 191 -6.68 14.31 -6.09
C VAL A 191 -7.28 15.23 -7.16
N LYS A 192 -7.51 14.70 -8.36
CA LYS A 192 -7.99 15.47 -9.52
C LYS A 192 -9.51 15.62 -9.53
N ALA A 193 -10.23 14.58 -9.12
CA ALA A 193 -11.69 14.59 -9.03
C ALA A 193 -12.19 13.50 -8.06
N LEU A 194 -13.22 13.79 -7.30
CA LEU A 194 -13.96 12.83 -6.47
C LEU A 194 -15.41 12.80 -6.92
N HIS A 195 -15.91 11.61 -7.25
CA HIS A 195 -17.30 11.39 -7.65
C HIS A 195 -18.00 10.55 -6.56
N VAL A 196 -18.60 11.24 -5.58
CA VAL A 196 -19.18 10.58 -4.40
C VAL A 196 -20.33 9.63 -4.78
N GLU A 197 -21.20 10.05 -5.69
CA GLU A 197 -22.36 9.27 -6.13
C GLU A 197 -21.95 8.04 -6.96
N ASP A 198 -20.93 8.19 -7.80
CA ASP A 198 -20.38 7.10 -8.60
C ASP A 198 -19.40 6.21 -7.81
N MET A 199 -19.03 6.63 -6.60
CA MET A 199 -18.02 6.03 -5.72
C MET A 199 -16.74 5.72 -6.48
N ASP A 200 -16.15 6.73 -7.12
CA ASP A 200 -14.84 6.66 -7.74
C ASP A 200 -14.06 7.96 -7.57
N VAL A 201 -12.74 7.88 -7.73
CA VAL A 201 -11.81 9.01 -7.59
C VAL A 201 -10.76 8.97 -8.69
N VAL A 202 -10.39 10.14 -9.20
CA VAL A 202 -9.27 10.33 -10.14
C VAL A 202 -8.13 10.99 -9.39
N VAL A 203 -6.97 10.34 -9.36
CA VAL A 203 -5.80 10.78 -8.59
C VAL A 203 -4.53 10.74 -9.45
N GLU A 204 -3.56 11.54 -9.07
CA GLU A 204 -2.20 11.44 -9.57
C GLU A 204 -1.43 10.29 -8.87
N PRO A 205 -0.41 9.71 -9.52
CA PRO A 205 0.25 8.47 -9.08
C PRO A 205 1.03 8.60 -7.77
N GLY A 206 1.49 9.81 -7.41
CA GLY A 206 2.24 10.09 -6.20
C GLY A 206 1.39 10.23 -4.94
N VAL A 207 0.06 10.17 -5.05
CA VAL A 207 -0.84 10.14 -3.89
C VAL A 207 -0.57 8.86 -3.08
N GLY A 208 -0.35 8.98 -1.78
CA GLY A 208 -0.25 7.84 -0.87
C GLY A 208 -1.63 7.30 -0.49
N TRP A 209 -1.73 5.98 -0.25
CA TRP A 209 -3.03 5.35 -0.02
C TRP A 209 -3.66 5.74 1.32
N MET A 210 -2.84 6.05 2.34
CA MET A 210 -3.31 6.50 3.65
C MET A 210 -3.86 7.93 3.55
N GLU A 211 -3.12 8.82 2.89
CA GLU A 211 -3.52 10.21 2.65
C GLU A 211 -4.79 10.26 1.80
N LEU A 212 -4.94 9.35 0.82
CA LEU A 212 -6.18 9.21 0.07
C LEU A 212 -7.35 8.83 0.99
N ASN A 213 -7.16 7.86 1.89
CA ASN A 213 -8.23 7.45 2.81
C ASN A 213 -8.61 8.54 3.82
N GLU A 214 -7.64 9.30 4.34
CA GLU A 214 -7.89 10.49 5.16
C GLU A 214 -8.72 11.54 4.39
N TYR A 215 -8.41 11.75 3.12
CA TYR A 215 -9.19 12.65 2.26
C TYR A 215 -10.63 12.17 2.02
N LEU A 216 -10.85 10.85 1.93
CA LEU A 216 -12.15 10.26 1.60
C LEU A 216 -13.07 10.08 2.82
N GLU A 217 -12.51 10.02 4.03
CA GLU A 217 -13.23 9.77 5.28
C GLU A 217 -14.46 10.69 5.49
N PRO A 218 -14.37 12.03 5.27
CA PRO A 218 -15.52 12.92 5.45
C PRO A 218 -16.72 12.62 4.53
N TYR A 219 -16.49 11.92 3.42
CA TYR A 219 -17.52 11.51 2.47
C TYR A 219 -18.13 10.12 2.80
N GLY A 220 -17.64 9.49 3.87
CA GLY A 220 -17.98 8.13 4.26
C GLY A 220 -17.51 7.08 3.25
N LEU A 221 -16.49 7.39 2.46
CA LEU A 221 -15.90 6.51 1.45
C LEU A 221 -14.47 6.16 1.84
N PHE A 222 -13.96 5.05 1.32
CA PHE A 222 -12.56 4.67 1.43
C PHE A 222 -12.11 3.86 0.21
N PHE A 223 -10.80 3.89 -0.05
CA PHE A 223 -10.12 3.00 -0.96
C PHE A 223 -9.65 1.76 -0.18
N PRO A 224 -10.07 0.54 -0.59
CA PRO A 224 -10.06 -0.62 0.31
C PRO A 224 -8.73 -1.38 0.40
N LEU A 225 -7.71 -0.98 -0.35
CA LEU A 225 -6.42 -1.67 -0.35
C LEU A 225 -5.48 -1.06 0.68
N ASP A 226 -4.86 -1.92 1.47
CA ASP A 226 -4.11 -1.60 2.68
C ASP A 226 -2.70 -2.25 2.69
N PRO A 227 -1.81 -1.92 1.74
CA PRO A 227 -0.42 -2.40 1.81
C PRO A 227 0.34 -1.74 2.97
N GLY A 228 1.62 -2.11 3.12
CA GLY A 228 2.52 -1.44 4.04
C GLY A 228 2.52 0.10 3.90
N PRO A 229 2.74 0.85 4.99
CA PRO A 229 2.78 2.31 4.96
C PRO A 229 3.78 2.87 3.94
N GLY A 230 3.46 4.04 3.36
CA GLY A 230 4.33 4.75 2.43
C GLY A 230 4.15 4.38 0.95
N ALA A 231 3.30 3.40 0.61
CA ALA A 231 3.02 3.07 -0.79
C ALA A 231 2.17 4.16 -1.48
N THR A 232 2.55 4.50 -2.72
CA THR A 232 1.79 5.42 -3.58
C THR A 232 0.89 4.67 -4.55
N ILE A 233 -0.22 5.28 -4.96
CA ILE A 233 -1.23 4.67 -5.85
C ILE A 233 -0.60 4.21 -7.17
N GLY A 234 0.33 4.97 -7.75
CA GLY A 234 1.05 4.58 -8.97
C GLY A 234 1.89 3.32 -8.76
N GLY A 235 2.64 3.23 -7.66
CA GLY A 235 3.42 2.05 -7.30
C GLY A 235 2.54 0.83 -7.02
N MET A 236 1.37 1.04 -6.39
CA MET A 236 0.38 -0.01 -6.19
C MET A 236 -0.14 -0.56 -7.53
N CYS A 237 -0.44 0.32 -8.50
CA CYS A 237 -0.85 -0.10 -9.84
C CYS A 237 0.25 -0.90 -10.54
N ALA A 238 1.48 -0.38 -10.54
CA ALA A 238 2.62 -0.99 -11.21
C ALA A 238 2.93 -2.38 -10.67
N THR A 239 2.78 -2.63 -9.37
CA THR A 239 3.10 -3.91 -8.72
C THR A 239 1.90 -4.84 -8.55
N ARG A 240 0.71 -4.47 -9.06
CA ARG A 240 -0.55 -5.20 -8.82
C ARG A 240 -0.76 -5.49 -7.34
N CYS A 241 -0.63 -4.46 -6.52
CA CYS A 241 -0.69 -4.55 -5.08
C CYS A 241 -1.96 -5.25 -4.54
N SER A 242 -1.78 -5.97 -3.43
CA SER A 242 -2.80 -6.63 -2.62
C SER A 242 -2.65 -6.18 -1.16
N GLY A 243 -3.64 -6.49 -0.32
CA GLY A 243 -3.64 -6.18 1.12
C GLY A 243 -4.48 -7.19 1.91
N SER A 244 -4.62 -6.98 3.22
CA SER A 244 -5.39 -7.89 4.09
C SER A 244 -6.87 -7.93 3.73
N LEU A 245 -7.38 -6.83 3.17
CA LEU A 245 -8.77 -6.67 2.75
C LEU A 245 -9.05 -7.20 1.33
N ALA A 246 -8.04 -7.73 0.63
CA ALA A 246 -8.18 -8.18 -0.75
C ALA A 246 -9.12 -9.39 -0.92
N VAL A 247 -9.31 -10.19 0.13
CA VAL A 247 -10.28 -11.31 0.13
C VAL A 247 -11.70 -10.78 -0.16
N ARG A 248 -12.05 -9.62 0.40
CA ARG A 248 -13.37 -9.00 0.24
C ARG A 248 -13.46 -8.04 -0.93
N TYR A 249 -12.43 -7.23 -1.15
CA TYR A 249 -12.49 -6.12 -2.13
C TYR A 249 -11.63 -6.34 -3.39
N GLY A 250 -10.95 -7.48 -3.50
CA GLY A 250 -10.03 -7.75 -4.60
C GLY A 250 -8.71 -6.97 -4.50
N THR A 251 -7.91 -7.04 -5.56
CA THR A 251 -6.57 -6.43 -5.65
C THR A 251 -6.61 -5.12 -6.45
N MET A 252 -5.46 -4.50 -6.73
CA MET A 252 -5.37 -3.36 -7.65
C MET A 252 -5.99 -3.67 -9.03
N ARG A 253 -5.88 -4.91 -9.51
CA ARG A 253 -6.53 -5.37 -10.75
C ARG A 253 -8.04 -5.14 -10.76
N ASP A 254 -8.67 -5.20 -9.59
CA ASP A 254 -10.13 -5.17 -9.44
C ASP A 254 -10.61 -3.75 -9.11
N ASN A 255 -9.76 -2.97 -8.43
CA ASN A 255 -10.10 -1.64 -7.93
C ASN A 255 -9.74 -0.49 -8.90
N VAL A 256 -8.90 -0.72 -9.91
CA VAL A 256 -8.60 0.29 -10.95
C VAL A 256 -9.63 0.25 -12.07
N ILE A 257 -10.16 1.41 -12.46
CA ILE A 257 -11.08 1.59 -13.58
C ILE A 257 -10.32 1.91 -14.87
N SER A 258 -9.43 2.91 -14.81
CA SER A 258 -8.69 3.44 -15.94
C SER A 258 -7.35 4.00 -15.48
N LEU A 259 -6.37 3.97 -16.38
CA LEU A 259 -5.07 4.59 -16.23
C LEU A 259 -4.82 5.58 -17.37
N LYS A 260 -4.01 6.60 -17.11
CA LYS A 260 -3.21 7.25 -18.14
C LYS A 260 -1.75 6.85 -17.96
N VAL A 261 -1.10 6.56 -19.08
CA VAL A 261 0.27 6.03 -19.12
C VAL A 261 1.03 6.74 -20.22
N VAL A 262 2.23 7.22 -19.90
CA VAL A 262 3.22 7.69 -20.88
C VAL A 262 4.04 6.48 -21.32
N LEU A 263 3.96 6.16 -22.61
CA LEU A 263 4.70 5.06 -23.22
C LEU A 263 6.17 5.45 -23.47
N ALA A 264 7.02 4.47 -23.82
CA ALA A 264 8.44 4.68 -24.08
C ALA A 264 8.75 5.66 -25.24
N ASN A 265 7.81 5.86 -26.17
CA ASN A 265 7.89 6.86 -27.23
C ASN A 265 7.30 8.23 -26.83
N GLY A 266 6.98 8.42 -25.55
CA GLY A 266 6.40 9.64 -25.00
C GLY A 266 4.91 9.83 -25.22
N ASP A 267 4.23 8.95 -25.97
CA ASP A 267 2.78 9.08 -26.21
C ASP A 267 2.00 8.81 -24.93
N VAL A 268 0.91 9.58 -24.74
CA VAL A 268 -0.03 9.39 -23.63
C VAL A 268 -1.17 8.49 -24.08
N VAL A 269 -1.34 7.35 -23.42
CA VAL A 269 -2.45 6.43 -23.65
C VAL A 269 -3.39 6.43 -22.45
N LYS A 270 -4.69 6.58 -22.73
CA LYS A 270 -5.76 6.33 -21.76
C LYS A 270 -6.30 4.92 -21.97
N THR A 271 -6.25 4.08 -20.94
CA THR A 271 -6.51 2.64 -21.09
C THR A 271 -8.00 2.27 -21.16
N ALA A 272 -8.88 3.07 -20.55
CA ALA A 272 -10.32 2.83 -20.54
C ALA A 272 -11.13 4.13 -20.37
N SER A 273 -12.45 4.05 -20.52
CA SER A 273 -13.35 5.09 -20.03
C SER A 273 -13.59 4.96 -18.52
N ARG A 274 -14.30 5.92 -17.90
CA ARG A 274 -14.69 5.85 -16.47
C ARG A 274 -15.81 4.83 -16.21
N ALA A 275 -16.34 4.20 -17.26
CA ALA A 275 -17.47 3.27 -17.12
C ALA A 275 -17.07 2.06 -16.27
N ARG A 276 -17.86 1.74 -15.23
CA ARG A 276 -17.62 0.58 -14.35
C ARG A 276 -17.66 -0.76 -15.11
N LYS A 277 -18.40 -0.82 -16.21
CA LYS A 277 -18.53 -1.98 -17.09
C LYS A 277 -18.29 -1.51 -18.52
N SER A 278 -17.38 -2.19 -19.22
CA SER A 278 -17.09 -1.95 -20.63
C SER A 278 -16.71 -3.27 -21.28
N ALA A 279 -17.15 -3.47 -22.52
CA ALA A 279 -16.71 -4.55 -23.41
C ALA A 279 -16.14 -3.99 -24.73
N ALA A 280 -15.74 -2.70 -24.71
CA ALA A 280 -15.22 -2.02 -25.88
C ALA A 280 -13.72 -2.30 -26.06
N GLY A 281 -13.39 -3.39 -26.75
CA GLY A 281 -12.02 -3.74 -27.11
C GLY A 281 -11.23 -4.45 -26.01
N TYR A 282 -9.90 -4.40 -26.12
CA TYR A 282 -8.99 -5.06 -25.18
C TYR A 282 -8.91 -4.32 -23.84
N ASP A 283 -8.73 -5.08 -22.76
CA ASP A 283 -8.51 -4.51 -21.43
C ASP A 283 -7.04 -4.11 -21.25
N LEU A 284 -6.69 -2.95 -21.79
CA LEU A 284 -5.34 -2.38 -21.66
C LEU A 284 -5.01 -1.98 -20.22
N THR A 285 -6.03 -1.69 -19.39
CA THR A 285 -5.84 -1.35 -17.98
C THR A 285 -5.18 -2.52 -17.26
N ARG A 286 -5.70 -3.75 -17.46
CA ARG A 286 -5.13 -4.95 -16.84
C ARG A 286 -3.78 -5.38 -17.42
N LEU A 287 -3.42 -4.93 -18.62
CA LEU A 287 -2.09 -5.14 -19.18
C LEU A 287 -1.02 -4.30 -18.46
N VAL A 288 -1.36 -3.06 -18.09
CA VAL A 288 -0.45 -2.14 -17.40
C VAL A 288 -0.36 -2.45 -15.89
N ILE A 289 -1.45 -2.90 -15.27
CA ILE A 289 -1.42 -3.26 -13.85
C ILE A 289 -0.55 -4.49 -13.64
N GLY A 290 0.49 -4.37 -12.82
CA GLY A 290 1.49 -5.43 -12.64
C GLY A 290 2.62 -5.40 -13.67
N SER A 291 2.72 -4.35 -14.50
CA SER A 291 3.82 -4.22 -15.45
C SER A 291 5.11 -3.70 -14.82
N GLU A 292 5.11 -3.35 -13.54
CA GLU A 292 6.29 -2.92 -12.78
C GLU A 292 7.02 -1.71 -13.39
N GLY A 293 6.28 -0.84 -14.09
CA GLY A 293 6.85 0.33 -14.80
C GLY A 293 7.57 0.01 -16.12
N THR A 294 7.61 -1.26 -16.55
CA THR A 294 8.32 -1.68 -17.78
C THR A 294 7.58 -1.35 -19.07
N LEU A 295 6.26 -1.16 -19.01
CA LEU A 295 5.43 -0.81 -20.17
C LEU A 295 5.16 0.70 -20.31
N GLY A 296 5.52 1.49 -19.31
CA GLY A 296 5.32 2.94 -19.31
C GLY A 296 5.19 3.54 -17.91
N VAL A 297 5.09 4.87 -17.86
CA VAL A 297 4.99 5.66 -16.64
C VAL A 297 3.53 6.04 -16.39
N ILE A 298 2.95 5.57 -15.30
CA ILE A 298 1.55 5.88 -14.94
C ILE A 298 1.46 7.33 -14.45
N THR A 299 0.59 8.15 -15.02
CA THR A 299 0.44 9.60 -14.74
C THR A 299 -0.92 9.98 -14.15
N GLU A 300 -1.93 9.13 -14.27
CA GLU A 300 -3.27 9.32 -13.69
C GLU A 300 -3.93 7.97 -13.43
N VAL A 301 -4.63 7.84 -12.31
CA VAL A 301 -5.32 6.61 -11.91
C VAL A 301 -6.77 6.94 -11.53
N THR A 302 -7.71 6.21 -12.11
CA THR A 302 -9.12 6.22 -11.70
C THR A 302 -9.41 4.98 -10.86
N LEU A 303 -9.81 5.16 -9.60
CA LEU A 303 -10.02 4.08 -8.63
C LEU A 303 -11.49 3.96 -8.24
N ARG A 304 -11.93 2.73 -8.01
CA ARG A 304 -13.21 2.42 -7.34
C ARG A 304 -13.07 2.68 -5.85
N LEU A 305 -14.12 3.23 -5.26
CA LEU A 305 -14.25 3.45 -3.82
C LEU A 305 -15.30 2.53 -3.23
N GLN A 306 -15.21 2.34 -1.92
CA GLN A 306 -16.15 1.57 -1.10
C GLN A 306 -16.73 2.46 -0.01
N LYS A 307 -17.92 2.11 0.49
CA LYS A 307 -18.50 2.76 1.67
C LYS A 307 -17.82 2.25 2.94
N ILE A 308 -17.46 3.16 3.84
CA ILE A 308 -16.96 2.77 5.17
C ILE A 308 -18.04 1.93 5.88
N PRO A 309 -17.74 0.70 6.32
CA PRO A 309 -18.70 -0.14 7.01
C PRO A 309 -19.20 0.53 8.30
N GLN A 310 -20.52 0.49 8.55
CA GLN A 310 -21.10 1.01 9.79
C GLN A 310 -20.69 0.20 11.02
N TYR A 311 -20.38 -1.08 10.81
CA TYR A 311 -20.00 -2.03 11.85
C TYR A 311 -18.84 -2.88 11.35
N SER A 312 -17.84 -3.08 12.21
CA SER A 312 -16.72 -3.99 11.98
C SER A 312 -16.45 -4.75 13.28
N VAL A 313 -16.21 -6.05 13.17
CA VAL A 313 -15.90 -6.94 14.30
C VAL A 313 -14.64 -7.73 13.95
N VAL A 314 -13.71 -7.78 14.89
CA VAL A 314 -12.49 -8.59 14.77
C VAL A 314 -12.56 -9.71 15.81
N ALA A 315 -12.36 -10.94 15.36
CA ALA A 315 -12.28 -12.12 16.22
C ALA A 315 -10.88 -12.74 16.11
N VAL A 316 -10.36 -13.24 17.23
CA VAL A 316 -9.09 -13.97 17.30
C VAL A 316 -9.40 -15.38 17.76
N CYS A 317 -9.04 -16.36 16.93
CA CYS A 317 -9.27 -17.77 17.19
C CYS A 317 -7.93 -18.51 17.27
N ASN A 318 -7.75 -19.29 18.34
CA ASN A 318 -6.57 -20.13 18.52
C ASN A 318 -6.86 -21.54 18.01
N PHE A 319 -5.89 -22.12 17.29
CA PHE A 319 -6.01 -23.46 16.72
C PHE A 319 -4.86 -24.35 17.21
N PRO A 320 -5.10 -25.64 17.48
CA PRO A 320 -4.05 -26.57 17.88
C PRO A 320 -2.98 -26.78 16.81
N THR A 321 -3.37 -26.74 15.53
CA THR A 321 -2.47 -26.90 14.39
C THR A 321 -2.71 -25.85 13.30
N VAL A 322 -1.70 -25.64 12.43
CA VAL A 322 -1.83 -24.79 11.23
C VAL A 322 -2.89 -25.35 10.27
N LYS A 323 -3.04 -26.67 10.21
CA LYS A 323 -4.05 -27.32 9.37
C LYS A 323 -5.46 -26.95 9.83
N ASP A 324 -5.74 -26.98 11.14
CA ASP A 324 -7.05 -26.61 11.68
C ASP A 324 -7.40 -25.16 11.33
N ALA A 325 -6.42 -24.25 11.40
CA ALA A 325 -6.61 -22.85 10.99
C ALA A 325 -6.93 -22.72 9.50
N ALA A 326 -6.23 -23.47 8.64
CA ALA A 326 -6.48 -23.48 7.20
C ALA A 326 -7.86 -24.06 6.85
N ASP A 327 -8.26 -25.15 7.51
CA ASP A 327 -9.57 -25.78 7.32
C ASP A 327 -10.71 -24.82 7.68
N VAL A 328 -10.56 -24.04 8.76
CA VAL A 328 -11.55 -23.01 9.13
C VAL A 328 -11.60 -21.86 8.12
N ALA A 329 -10.46 -21.41 7.58
CA ALA A 329 -10.46 -20.39 6.53
C ALA A 329 -11.24 -20.87 5.28
N ILE A 330 -11.02 -22.12 4.87
CA ILE A 330 -11.75 -22.75 3.75
C ILE A 330 -13.25 -22.86 4.08
N ALA A 331 -13.59 -23.38 5.25
CA ALA A 331 -14.99 -23.55 5.67
C ALA A 331 -15.72 -22.20 5.73
N THR A 332 -15.05 -21.15 6.18
CA THR A 332 -15.59 -19.78 6.21
C THR A 332 -15.95 -19.31 4.80
N MET A 333 -15.03 -19.46 3.84
CA MET A 333 -15.29 -19.10 2.44
C MET A 333 -16.42 -19.94 1.83
N LEU A 334 -16.46 -21.25 2.10
CA LEU A 334 -17.52 -22.14 1.61
C LEU A 334 -18.90 -21.85 2.22
N SER A 335 -18.94 -21.28 3.43
CA SER A 335 -20.18 -20.84 4.07
C SER A 335 -20.76 -19.55 3.48
N GLY A 336 -20.02 -18.88 2.59
CA GLY A 336 -20.41 -17.59 2.00
C GLY A 336 -20.16 -16.38 2.91
N ILE A 337 -19.45 -16.57 4.02
CA ILE A 337 -18.99 -15.48 4.89
C ILE A 337 -17.70 -14.91 4.28
N GLN A 338 -17.71 -13.62 3.92
CA GLN A 338 -16.58 -12.85 3.39
C GLN A 338 -16.45 -11.49 4.06
#